data_AF-A0AAV0RBQ6-F1
#
_entry.id   AF-A0AAV0RBQ6-F1
#
_cell.length_a   1.000
_cell.length_b   1.000
_cell.length_c   1.000
_cell.angle_alpha   90.00
_cell.angle_beta   90.00
_cell.angle_gamma   90.00
#
_symmetry.space_group_name_H-M   'P 1'
#
loop_
_entity.id
_entity.type
_entity.pdbx_description
1 polymer ?
#
loop_
_entity_poly.entity_id
_entity_poly.type
_entity_poly.pdbx_seq_one_letter_code
_entity_poly.pdbx_strand_id
1 'polypeptide(L)'
;MEEEDGFGAKKLFNQGFSYTYDDVIFLPHYIDFPTDAVSLSTKLSRNIPLSIPCVSSPMDTVTESHMAAAMAALGGIGIVHYNTTPSAQAAFIRSVKSRRVPIQSSPIIFSPDSRSEKQGAKLSDYMRPADESLVVPSNYDLDKLDSHLKQQERERDFAVLAEEGGVVDVVTKEDVEKVKGYPKLGKGTVSSDGSWMVGAAIGTRDSDKERLELLVKAGVDVVVLDSSQGNSIYQIEMIKYVKRTYPQLDVIGGNVVTMSQAQNLIAAGVDGLRVGMGSGSICTTQEVCAVGRGQVKY
;
A
#
# COMPACT_ATOMS: atom_id res chain seq x y z
N MET A 1 -43.55 24.01 12.05
CA MET A 1 -42.94 23.01 11.15
C MET A 1 -41.53 23.49 10.94
N GLU A 2 -40.54 22.80 11.48
CA GLU A 2 -39.15 23.09 11.12
C GLU A 2 -39.01 22.83 9.63
N GLU A 3 -38.58 23.84 8.87
CA GLU A 3 -38.18 23.64 7.48
C GLU A 3 -36.96 22.72 7.47
N GLU A 4 -37.05 21.58 6.79
CA GLU A 4 -35.87 20.77 6.49
C GLU A 4 -34.98 21.58 5.54
N ASP A 5 -33.94 22.21 6.10
CA ASP A 5 -32.87 22.83 5.32
C ASP A 5 -31.93 21.74 4.76
N GLY A 6 -31.79 21.70 3.44
CA GLY A 6 -30.96 20.73 2.72
C GLY A 6 -31.68 19.47 2.20
N PHE A 7 -30.89 18.58 1.56
CA PHE A 7 -31.37 17.30 1.03
C PHE A 7 -30.61 16.15 1.68
N GLY A 8 -31.34 15.21 2.30
CA GLY A 8 -30.76 13.93 2.68
C GLY A 8 -30.24 13.15 1.47
N ALA A 9 -29.15 12.40 1.62
CA ALA A 9 -28.47 11.70 0.52
C ALA A 9 -29.41 10.83 -0.33
N LYS A 10 -30.37 10.12 0.29
CA LYS A 10 -31.36 9.31 -0.44
C LYS A 10 -32.27 10.17 -1.34
N LYS A 11 -32.66 11.37 -0.90
CA LYS A 11 -33.48 12.29 -1.68
C LYS A 11 -32.66 12.93 -2.80
N LEU A 12 -31.38 13.25 -2.54
CA LEU A 12 -30.48 13.83 -3.54
C LEU A 12 -30.16 12.83 -4.66
N PHE A 13 -29.72 11.61 -4.31
CA PHE A 13 -29.24 10.65 -5.31
C PHE A 13 -30.36 9.92 -6.06
N ASN A 14 -31.61 9.95 -5.61
CA ASN A 14 -32.72 9.30 -6.33
C ASN A 14 -33.45 10.21 -7.34
N GLN A 15 -32.91 11.37 -7.70
CA GLN A 15 -33.53 12.33 -8.63
C GLN A 15 -33.28 12.04 -10.12
N GLY A 16 -32.58 10.95 -10.44
CA GLY A 16 -32.25 10.59 -11.84
C GLY A 16 -30.99 11.26 -12.42
N PHE A 17 -30.44 12.30 -11.80
CA PHE A 17 -29.18 12.95 -12.24
C PHE A 17 -27.93 12.22 -11.77
N SER A 18 -26.81 12.34 -12.47
CA SER A 18 -25.49 11.89 -12.00
C SER A 18 -24.70 13.07 -11.44
N TYR A 19 -23.96 12.87 -10.35
CA TYR A 19 -23.20 13.92 -9.67
C TYR A 19 -21.71 13.58 -9.59
N THR A 20 -20.89 14.60 -9.70
CA THR A 20 -19.46 14.60 -9.39
C THR A 20 -19.22 15.34 -8.07
N TYR A 21 -17.97 15.41 -7.61
CA TYR A 21 -17.64 16.01 -6.31
C TYR A 21 -17.95 17.51 -6.27
N ASP A 22 -17.80 18.22 -7.39
CA ASP A 22 -18.04 19.66 -7.46
C ASP A 22 -19.53 20.02 -7.52
N ASP A 23 -20.41 19.04 -7.75
CA ASP A 23 -21.86 19.25 -7.82
C ASP A 23 -22.56 19.23 -6.46
N VAL A 24 -21.84 18.88 -5.38
CA VAL A 24 -22.41 18.70 -4.04
C VAL A 24 -21.58 19.38 -2.96
N ILE A 25 -22.24 19.85 -1.91
CA ILE A 25 -21.61 20.38 -0.70
C ILE A 25 -22.24 19.75 0.54
N PHE A 26 -21.48 19.67 1.63
CA PHE A 26 -22.00 19.28 2.94
C PHE A 26 -22.43 20.53 3.72
N LEU A 27 -23.65 20.52 4.25
CA LEU A 27 -24.08 21.55 5.19
C LEU A 27 -23.33 21.37 6.52
N PRO A 28 -22.81 22.46 7.13
CA PRO A 28 -22.16 22.37 8.43
C PRO A 28 -23.17 21.99 9.51
N HIS A 29 -22.68 21.41 10.60
CA HIS A 29 -23.49 21.08 11.77
C HIS A 29 -22.79 21.52 13.06
N TYR A 30 -23.47 21.34 14.20
CA TYR A 30 -22.92 21.62 15.53
C TYR A 30 -21.64 20.82 15.83
N ILE A 31 -20.66 21.46 16.48
CA ILE A 31 -19.35 20.90 16.85
C ILE A 31 -19.09 21.18 18.33
N ASP A 32 -18.76 20.14 19.09
CA ASP A 32 -18.40 20.18 20.52
C ASP A 32 -17.06 19.51 20.83
N PHE A 33 -16.25 19.22 19.81
CA PHE A 33 -14.94 18.58 19.91
C PHE A 33 -13.90 19.29 19.03
N PRO A 34 -12.59 19.19 19.36
CA PRO A 34 -11.53 19.72 18.53
C PRO A 34 -11.24 18.81 17.32
N THR A 35 -10.65 19.35 16.27
CA THR A 35 -10.41 18.63 15.01
C THR A 35 -9.47 17.43 15.13
N ASP A 36 -8.52 17.47 16.06
CA ASP A 36 -7.55 16.39 16.33
C ASP A 36 -8.16 15.20 17.09
N ALA A 37 -9.37 15.36 17.65
CA ALA A 37 -10.14 14.27 18.24
C ALA A 37 -10.88 13.40 17.19
N VAL A 38 -10.91 13.82 15.92
CA VAL A 38 -11.58 13.08 14.85
C VAL A 38 -10.80 11.82 14.49
N SER A 39 -11.46 10.66 14.62
CA SER A 39 -10.89 9.38 14.20
C SER A 39 -11.01 9.18 12.70
N LEU A 40 -9.86 8.98 12.02
CA LEU A 40 -9.77 8.63 10.61
C LEU A 40 -9.70 7.12 10.35
N SER A 41 -9.77 6.30 11.41
CA SER A 41 -9.67 4.85 11.28
C SER A 41 -10.78 4.28 10.40
N THR A 42 -10.39 3.40 9.48
CA THR A 42 -11.30 2.77 8.52
C THR A 42 -10.88 1.34 8.22
N LYS A 43 -11.61 0.66 7.34
CA LYS A 43 -11.29 -0.67 6.82
C LYS A 43 -11.18 -0.63 5.30
N LEU A 44 -10.08 -1.14 4.77
CA LEU A 44 -9.89 -1.34 3.34
C LEU A 44 -10.75 -2.52 2.84
N SER A 45 -10.69 -3.61 3.59
CA SER A 45 -11.37 -4.88 3.34
C SER A 45 -11.85 -5.45 4.68
N ARG A 46 -12.42 -6.66 4.69
CA ARG A 46 -12.93 -7.29 5.92
C ARG A 46 -11.91 -7.30 7.05
N ASN A 47 -10.66 -7.62 6.72
CA ASN A 47 -9.61 -7.92 7.71
C ASN A 47 -8.46 -6.89 7.75
N ILE A 48 -8.46 -5.87 6.89
CA ILE A 48 -7.39 -4.87 6.84
C ILE A 48 -7.86 -3.52 7.40
N PRO A 49 -7.51 -3.20 8.67
CA PRO A 49 -7.75 -1.89 9.24
C PRO A 49 -6.70 -0.88 8.73
N LEU A 50 -7.11 0.36 8.55
CA LEU A 50 -6.23 1.48 8.26
C LEU A 50 -6.42 2.58 9.32
N SER A 51 -5.34 3.26 9.69
CA SER A 51 -5.41 4.44 10.56
C SER A 51 -5.83 5.69 9.81
N ILE A 52 -5.58 5.74 8.49
CA ILE A 52 -6.04 6.80 7.58
C ILE A 52 -6.71 6.18 6.33
N PRO A 53 -7.74 6.83 5.75
CA PRO A 53 -8.46 6.31 4.59
C PRO A 53 -7.73 6.56 3.26
N CYS A 54 -6.42 6.30 3.24
CA CYS A 54 -5.56 6.59 2.08
C CYS A 54 -4.95 5.32 1.51
N VAL A 55 -5.11 5.12 0.21
CA VAL A 55 -4.62 3.96 -0.55
C VAL A 55 -3.94 4.45 -1.81
N SER A 56 -2.70 4.02 -2.08
CA SER A 56 -2.02 4.40 -3.33
C SER A 56 -2.45 3.49 -4.49
N SER A 57 -2.70 4.10 -5.65
CA SER A 57 -3.22 3.42 -6.84
C SER A 57 -2.19 2.44 -7.43
N PRO A 58 -2.61 1.26 -7.95
CA PRO A 58 -1.73 0.29 -8.59
C PRO A 58 -1.30 0.70 -10.00
N MET A 59 -0.55 1.79 -10.10
CA MET A 59 0.01 2.32 -11.34
C MET A 59 1.54 2.27 -11.24
N ASP A 60 2.20 1.95 -12.36
CA ASP A 60 3.66 1.92 -12.47
C ASP A 60 4.32 3.27 -12.13
N THR A 61 3.64 4.37 -12.45
CA THR A 61 4.09 5.73 -12.11
C THR A 61 3.81 6.14 -10.66
N VAL A 62 3.17 5.29 -9.85
CA VAL A 62 2.71 5.64 -8.50
C VAL A 62 3.24 4.68 -7.44
N THR A 63 2.99 3.38 -7.57
CA THR A 63 3.16 2.44 -6.46
C THR A 63 4.07 1.26 -6.79
N GLU A 64 5.32 1.39 -6.37
CA GLU A 64 6.27 0.28 -6.15
C GLU A 64 6.62 0.18 -4.64
N SER A 65 7.70 -0.52 -4.28
CA SER A 65 8.06 -0.81 -2.89
C SER A 65 8.14 0.43 -1.99
N HIS A 66 8.72 1.52 -2.51
CA HIS A 66 8.94 2.72 -1.69
C HIS A 66 7.61 3.40 -1.31
N MET A 67 6.75 3.64 -2.30
CA MET A 67 5.42 4.21 -2.05
C MET A 67 4.59 3.31 -1.14
N ALA A 68 4.62 1.99 -1.37
CA ALA A 68 3.87 1.05 -0.54
C ALA A 68 4.31 1.06 0.93
N ALA A 69 5.64 1.06 1.19
CA ALA A 69 6.17 1.14 2.54
C ALA A 69 5.86 2.49 3.21
N ALA A 70 5.97 3.60 2.48
CA ALA A 70 5.62 4.92 2.97
C ALA A 70 4.13 4.99 3.36
N MET A 71 3.23 4.53 2.47
CA MET A 71 1.80 4.49 2.74
C MET A 71 1.46 3.66 3.96
N ALA A 72 2.05 2.47 4.09
CA ALA A 72 1.84 1.60 5.24
C ALA A 72 2.24 2.31 6.55
N ALA A 73 3.40 2.97 6.60
CA ALA A 73 3.83 3.62 7.82
C ALA A 73 3.08 4.90 8.19
N LEU A 74 2.50 5.61 7.22
CA LEU A 74 1.56 6.70 7.48
C LEU A 74 0.20 6.20 8.02
N GLY A 75 -0.02 4.88 8.03
CA GLY A 75 -1.26 4.24 8.45
C GLY A 75 -2.28 4.01 7.34
N GLY A 76 -1.86 4.18 6.08
CA GLY A 76 -2.58 3.79 4.87
C GLY A 76 -2.06 2.46 4.33
N ILE A 77 -2.15 2.24 3.02
CA ILE A 77 -1.59 1.05 2.36
C ILE A 77 -1.30 1.35 0.88
N GLY A 78 -0.26 0.73 0.32
CA GLY A 78 -0.02 0.79 -1.12
C GLY A 78 -0.39 -0.50 -1.83
N ILE A 79 -0.94 -0.37 -3.05
CA ILE A 79 -1.21 -1.49 -3.94
C ILE A 79 -0.19 -1.48 -5.07
N VAL A 80 0.71 -2.47 -5.10
CA VAL A 80 1.76 -2.57 -6.12
C VAL A 80 1.16 -2.94 -7.48
N HIS A 81 1.49 -2.18 -8.52
CA HIS A 81 1.03 -2.43 -9.90
C HIS A 81 1.52 -3.78 -10.45
N TYR A 82 0.88 -4.30 -11.51
CA TYR A 82 1.26 -5.57 -12.15
C TYR A 82 1.84 -5.42 -13.57
N ASN A 83 2.12 -4.18 -14.00
CA ASN A 83 2.82 -3.87 -15.26
C ASN A 83 4.32 -4.18 -15.16
N THR A 84 4.63 -5.43 -14.80
CA THR A 84 5.98 -5.95 -14.60
C THR A 84 5.91 -7.49 -14.58
N THR A 85 7.06 -8.17 -14.56
CA THR A 85 7.07 -9.64 -14.45
C THR A 85 6.54 -10.10 -13.09
N PRO A 86 5.91 -11.29 -12.99
CA PRO A 86 5.45 -11.83 -11.71
C PRO A 86 6.54 -11.87 -10.63
N SER A 87 7.76 -12.27 -11.01
CA SER A 87 8.91 -12.33 -10.09
C SER A 87 9.34 -10.95 -9.60
N ALA A 88 9.37 -9.95 -10.48
CA ALA A 88 9.70 -8.58 -10.10
C ALA A 88 8.65 -7.96 -9.17
N GLN A 89 7.35 -8.18 -9.45
CA GLN A 89 6.28 -7.74 -8.55
C GLN A 89 6.41 -8.38 -7.17
N ALA A 90 6.67 -9.68 -7.10
CA ALA A 90 6.91 -10.38 -5.84
C ALA A 90 8.18 -9.88 -5.12
N ALA A 91 9.20 -9.41 -5.84
CA ALA A 91 10.37 -8.77 -5.25
C ALA A 91 10.02 -7.41 -4.60
N PHE A 92 9.09 -6.65 -5.20
CA PHE A 92 8.58 -5.43 -4.58
C PHE A 92 7.86 -5.74 -3.26
N ILE A 93 6.99 -6.76 -3.24
CA ILE A 93 6.32 -7.21 -2.01
C ILE A 93 7.35 -7.59 -0.95
N ARG A 94 8.32 -8.46 -1.27
CA ARG A 94 9.39 -8.83 -0.31
C ARG A 94 10.14 -7.61 0.23
N SER A 95 10.45 -6.63 -0.62
CA SER A 95 11.11 -5.39 -0.20
C SER A 95 10.26 -4.55 0.75
N VAL A 96 8.93 -4.57 0.64
CA VAL A 96 8.05 -3.89 1.60
C VAL A 96 7.98 -4.67 2.90
N LYS A 97 7.78 -6.00 2.82
CA LYS A 97 7.70 -6.88 3.99
C LYS A 97 9.00 -6.94 4.78
N SER A 98 10.16 -6.72 4.17
CA SER A 98 11.45 -6.68 4.84
C SER A 98 11.73 -5.36 5.58
N ARG A 99 11.07 -4.27 5.18
CA ARG A 99 11.26 -2.96 5.82
C ARG A 99 10.61 -2.92 7.20
N ARG A 100 11.25 -2.19 8.11
CA ARG A 100 10.74 -1.86 9.46
C ARG A 100 10.69 -0.36 9.72
N VAL A 101 11.40 0.40 8.90
CA VAL A 101 11.44 1.87 8.92
C VAL A 101 10.87 2.38 7.59
N PRO A 102 10.08 3.47 7.58
CA PRO A 102 9.48 4.00 6.36
C PRO A 102 10.41 4.83 5.49
N ILE A 103 11.68 4.49 5.48
CA ILE A 103 12.67 5.18 4.66
C ILE A 103 13.34 4.16 3.76
N GLN A 104 13.59 4.58 2.53
CA GLN A 104 14.43 3.82 1.61
C GLN A 104 15.89 4.01 2.00
N SER A 105 16.41 3.02 2.70
CA SER A 105 17.81 2.69 2.61
C SER A 105 17.98 1.76 1.41
N SER A 106 18.66 2.25 0.38
CA SER A 106 19.13 1.43 -0.73
C SER A 106 20.65 1.44 -0.69
N PRO A 107 21.24 0.78 0.32
CA PRO A 107 22.69 0.70 0.40
C PRO A 107 23.19 -0.02 -0.85
N ILE A 108 24.13 0.60 -1.55
CA ILE A 108 24.83 -0.07 -2.63
C ILE A 108 25.84 -1.00 -1.97
N ILE A 109 25.59 -2.30 -2.09
CA ILE A 109 26.44 -3.34 -1.50
C ILE A 109 27.41 -3.84 -2.57
N PHE A 110 28.69 -3.88 -2.22
CA PHE A 110 29.75 -4.42 -3.06
C PHE A 110 30.40 -5.62 -2.38
N SER A 111 30.93 -6.55 -3.18
CA SER A 111 31.80 -7.61 -2.65
C SER A 111 33.18 -7.01 -2.28
N PRO A 112 33.89 -7.56 -1.29
CA PRO A 112 35.29 -7.20 -1.03
C PRO A 112 36.19 -7.29 -2.28
N ASP A 113 35.84 -8.17 -3.23
CA ASP A 113 36.57 -8.33 -4.49
C ASP A 113 36.18 -7.32 -5.58
N SER A 114 35.11 -6.54 -5.39
CA SER A 114 34.72 -5.50 -6.34
C SER A 114 35.79 -4.39 -6.37
N ARG A 115 35.98 -3.76 -7.53
CA ARG A 115 37.01 -2.74 -7.76
C ARG A 115 36.38 -1.35 -7.81
N SER A 116 37.08 -0.37 -7.25
CA SER A 116 36.70 1.05 -7.37
C SER A 116 36.89 1.53 -8.81
N GLU A 117 35.84 2.12 -9.39
CA GLU A 117 35.90 2.75 -10.72
C GLU A 117 36.97 3.85 -10.80
N LYS A 118 37.24 4.55 -9.68
CA LYS A 118 38.17 5.68 -9.64
C LYS A 118 39.63 5.27 -9.46
N GLN A 119 39.89 4.15 -8.78
CA GLN A 119 41.23 3.80 -8.29
C GLN A 119 41.73 2.45 -8.82
N GLY A 120 40.86 1.61 -9.39
CA GLY A 120 41.20 0.29 -9.90
C GLY A 120 41.60 -0.73 -8.82
N ALA A 121 41.86 -0.32 -7.57
CA ALA A 121 42.16 -1.19 -6.43
C ALA A 121 40.95 -2.01 -5.96
N LYS A 122 41.20 -3.14 -5.28
CA LYS A 122 40.13 -3.95 -4.68
C LYS A 122 39.59 -3.25 -3.44
N LEU A 123 38.28 -3.30 -3.20
CA LEU A 123 37.66 -2.74 -2.00
C LEU A 123 38.26 -3.33 -0.72
N SER A 124 38.62 -4.61 -0.71
CA SER A 124 39.26 -5.28 0.42
C SER A 124 40.54 -4.61 0.91
N ASP A 125 41.25 -3.87 0.04
CA ASP A 125 42.54 -3.27 0.36
C ASP A 125 42.41 -2.02 1.26
N TYR A 126 41.22 -1.42 1.32
CA TYR A 126 40.97 -0.18 2.06
C TYR A 126 39.63 -0.15 2.82
N MET A 127 38.77 -1.16 2.70
CA MET A 127 37.58 -1.28 3.54
C MET A 127 37.98 -1.41 5.01
N ARG A 128 37.18 -0.83 5.91
CA ARG A 128 37.36 -1.06 7.35
C ARG A 128 36.91 -2.49 7.69
N PRO A 129 37.54 -3.17 8.67
CA PRO A 129 37.05 -4.44 9.18
C PRO A 129 35.59 -4.33 9.62
N ALA A 130 34.85 -5.42 9.51
CA ALA A 130 33.47 -5.48 9.98
C ALA A 130 33.43 -5.15 11.47
N ASP A 131 32.53 -4.23 11.83
CA ASP A 131 32.33 -3.81 13.21
C ASP A 131 30.98 -4.33 13.70
N GLU A 132 31.01 -5.32 14.59
CA GLU A 132 29.81 -5.96 15.12
C GLU A 132 28.94 -4.99 15.93
N SER A 133 29.50 -3.90 16.46
CA SER A 133 28.71 -2.92 17.21
C SER A 133 27.75 -2.13 16.33
N LEU A 134 27.96 -2.08 15.01
CA LEU A 134 27.05 -1.45 14.05
C LEU A 134 25.89 -2.37 13.66
N VAL A 135 25.98 -3.66 13.97
CA VAL A 135 25.00 -4.67 13.55
C VAL A 135 23.93 -4.80 14.64
N VAL A 136 22.68 -4.60 14.26
CA VAL A 136 21.52 -4.74 15.13
C VAL A 136 20.53 -5.77 14.56
N PRO A 137 19.78 -6.47 15.41
CA PRO A 137 18.71 -7.35 14.96
C PRO A 137 17.70 -6.64 14.06
N SER A 138 17.28 -7.31 12.98
CA SER A 138 16.30 -6.77 12.02
C SER A 138 14.95 -6.38 12.62
N ASN A 139 14.64 -6.84 13.85
CA ASN A 139 13.40 -6.55 14.56
C ASN A 139 13.45 -5.30 15.47
N TYR A 140 14.51 -4.48 15.39
CA TYR A 140 14.57 -3.21 16.12
C TYR A 140 13.51 -2.22 15.61
N ASP A 141 12.77 -1.62 16.55
CA ASP A 141 11.85 -0.52 16.27
C ASP A 141 12.59 0.82 16.19
N LEU A 142 11.88 1.87 15.78
CA LEU A 142 12.43 3.22 15.64
C LEU A 142 13.04 3.78 16.92
N ASP A 143 12.50 3.46 18.10
CA ASP A 143 13.00 3.99 19.37
C ASP A 143 14.24 3.24 19.85
N LYS A 144 14.32 1.93 19.60
CA LYS A 144 15.54 1.14 19.80
C LYS A 144 16.64 1.57 18.84
N LEU A 145 16.31 1.83 17.57
CA LEU A 145 17.26 2.37 16.58
C LEU A 145 17.77 3.75 17.01
N ASP A 146 16.88 4.66 17.41
CA ASP A 146 17.26 5.99 17.92
C ASP A 146 18.18 5.89 19.14
N SER A 147 17.84 5.02 20.09
CA SER A 147 18.65 4.81 21.29
C SER A 147 20.02 4.23 20.96
N HIS A 148 20.10 3.26 20.06
CA HIS A 148 21.35 2.66 19.60
C HIS A 148 22.23 3.68 18.88
N LEU A 149 21.68 4.41 17.91
CA LEU A 149 22.40 5.43 17.13
C LEU A 149 22.87 6.63 17.99
N LYS A 150 22.20 6.91 19.11
CA LYS A 150 22.64 7.93 20.09
C LYS A 150 23.79 7.46 20.99
N GLN A 151 23.92 6.16 21.22
CA GLN A 151 24.99 5.57 22.04
C GLN A 151 26.31 5.41 21.27
N GLN A 152 26.23 5.33 19.93
CA GLN A 152 27.37 5.26 19.02
C GLN A 152 28.20 6.56 19.06
N GLU A 153 29.51 6.45 18.81
CA GLU A 153 30.38 7.62 18.67
C GLU A 153 29.98 8.49 17.48
N ARG A 154 30.31 9.79 17.51
CA ARG A 154 29.89 10.81 16.53
C ARG A 154 30.20 10.47 15.06
N GLU A 155 31.17 9.59 14.79
CA GLU A 155 31.57 9.16 13.45
C GLU A 155 30.78 7.95 12.92
N ARG A 156 29.85 7.39 13.71
CA ARG A 156 29.05 6.21 13.36
C ARG A 156 27.58 6.59 13.36
N ASP A 157 27.12 7.04 12.20
CA ASP A 157 25.81 7.60 11.96
C ASP A 157 24.83 6.61 11.31
N PHE A 158 25.14 5.32 11.31
CA PHE A 158 24.28 4.28 10.75
C PHE A 158 24.29 2.99 11.58
N ALA A 159 23.26 2.16 11.38
CA ALA A 159 23.11 0.83 11.94
C ALA A 159 22.73 -0.15 10.82
N VAL A 160 23.30 -1.34 10.85
CA VAL A 160 23.04 -2.42 9.89
C VAL A 160 22.02 -3.37 10.51
N LEU A 161 20.83 -3.44 9.93
CA LEU A 161 19.81 -4.41 10.30
C LEU A 161 20.14 -5.75 9.66
N ALA A 162 20.33 -6.79 10.48
CA ALA A 162 20.67 -8.13 10.00
C ALA A 162 19.74 -9.20 10.60
N GLU A 163 19.56 -10.30 9.86
CA GLU A 163 18.87 -11.51 10.30
C GLU A 163 19.63 -12.77 9.87
N GLU A 164 19.17 -13.96 10.31
CA GLU A 164 19.76 -15.23 9.87
C GLU A 164 19.69 -15.36 8.34
N GLY A 165 20.81 -15.10 7.66
CA GLY A 165 20.90 -15.15 6.20
C GLY A 165 21.46 -13.89 5.54
N GLY A 166 21.66 -12.78 6.27
CA GLY A 166 22.39 -11.62 5.75
C GLY A 166 21.93 -10.26 6.27
N VAL A 167 22.39 -9.21 5.59
CA VAL A 167 21.99 -7.83 5.83
C VAL A 167 20.62 -7.60 5.21
N VAL A 168 19.67 -7.13 6.03
CA VAL A 168 18.32 -6.75 5.61
C VAL A 168 18.30 -5.30 5.16
N ASP A 169 18.92 -4.40 5.94
CA ASP A 169 18.84 -2.97 5.69
C ASP A 169 19.94 -2.16 6.40
N VAL A 170 20.09 -0.87 6.05
CA VAL A 170 21.04 0.06 6.71
C VAL A 170 20.33 1.36 7.05
N VAL A 171 20.14 1.67 8.32
CA VAL A 171 19.42 2.87 8.78
C VAL A 171 20.40 3.92 9.26
N THR A 172 20.26 5.16 8.80
CA THR A 172 21.07 6.28 9.28
C THR A 172 20.38 7.06 10.40
N LYS A 173 21.15 7.85 11.13
CA LYS A 173 20.63 8.80 12.13
C LYS A 173 19.73 9.85 11.49
N GLU A 174 20.08 10.33 10.30
CA GLU A 174 19.26 11.26 9.53
C GLU A 174 17.89 10.64 9.20
N ASP A 175 17.86 9.35 8.84
CA ASP A 175 16.62 8.64 8.59
C ASP A 175 15.72 8.64 9.84
N VAL A 176 16.26 8.28 11.00
CA VAL A 176 15.49 8.27 12.25
C VAL A 176 14.96 9.67 12.61
N GLU A 177 15.80 10.70 12.49
CA GLU A 177 15.41 12.08 12.76
C GLU A 177 14.32 12.55 11.79
N LYS A 178 14.42 12.19 10.51
CA LYS A 178 13.44 12.50 9.48
C LYS A 178 12.09 11.83 9.77
N VAL A 179 12.08 10.55 10.17
CA VAL A 179 10.83 9.88 10.57
C VAL A 179 10.21 10.53 11.80
N LYS A 180 11.02 10.87 12.81
CA LYS A 180 10.53 11.54 14.02
C LYS A 180 10.05 12.98 13.75
N GLY A 181 10.58 13.63 12.73
CA GLY A 181 10.16 14.95 12.28
C GLY A 181 8.83 14.98 11.52
N TYR A 182 8.31 13.83 11.07
CA TYR A 182 6.99 13.78 10.46
C TYR A 182 5.89 14.07 11.50
N PRO A 183 4.77 14.71 11.10
CA PRO A 183 3.62 14.87 11.98
C PRO A 183 3.25 13.53 12.59
N LYS A 184 2.84 13.47 13.87
CA LYS A 184 2.49 12.22 14.55
C LYS A 184 1.55 11.41 13.66
N LEU A 185 2.11 10.39 13.02
CA LEU A 185 1.41 9.58 12.04
C LEU A 185 0.36 8.76 12.75
N GLY A 186 -0.70 8.39 12.04
CA GLY A 186 -1.55 7.29 12.50
C GLY A 186 -0.66 6.07 12.78
N LYS A 187 -1.15 5.12 13.58
CA LYS A 187 -0.42 3.87 13.76
C LYS A 187 -0.19 3.23 12.39
N GLY A 188 1.06 2.91 12.08
CA GLY A 188 1.40 2.29 10.80
C GLY A 188 0.63 0.98 10.62
N THR A 189 0.28 0.68 9.37
CA THR A 189 -0.47 -0.50 8.98
C THR A 189 0.47 -1.69 8.92
N VAL A 190 0.44 -2.50 9.97
CA VAL A 190 1.33 -3.66 10.15
C VAL A 190 0.54 -4.95 10.20
N SER A 191 1.14 -6.01 9.65
CA SER A 191 0.65 -7.38 9.76
C SER A 191 0.91 -7.91 11.17
N SER A 192 0.33 -9.08 11.49
CA SER A 192 0.45 -9.69 12.82
C SER A 192 1.88 -10.03 13.25
N ASP A 193 2.80 -10.17 12.30
CA ASP A 193 4.23 -10.40 12.52
C ASP A 193 5.05 -9.10 12.67
N GLY A 194 4.39 -7.93 12.61
CA GLY A 194 5.03 -6.61 12.69
C GLY A 194 5.62 -6.10 11.37
N SER A 195 5.49 -6.84 10.27
CA SER A 195 5.87 -6.35 8.94
C SER A 195 4.86 -5.36 8.38
N TRP A 196 5.28 -4.48 7.46
CA TRP A 196 4.34 -3.58 6.78
C TRP A 196 3.30 -4.35 5.97
N MET A 197 2.04 -3.93 6.03
CA MET A 197 1.02 -4.47 5.14
C MET A 197 1.18 -3.91 3.73
N VAL A 198 0.98 -4.74 2.73
CA VAL A 198 1.06 -4.35 1.31
C VAL A 198 0.06 -5.10 0.47
N GLY A 199 -0.55 -4.38 -0.47
CA GLY A 199 -1.41 -4.98 -1.49
C GLY A 199 -0.71 -5.12 -2.83
N ALA A 200 -1.28 -5.95 -3.70
CA ALA A 200 -0.84 -6.07 -5.09
C ALA A 200 -2.04 -6.12 -6.03
N ALA A 201 -1.93 -5.48 -7.18
CA ALA A 201 -2.88 -5.67 -8.26
C ALA A 201 -2.54 -6.96 -9.03
N ILE A 202 -3.55 -7.63 -9.56
CA ILE A 202 -3.41 -8.72 -10.52
C ILE A 202 -4.51 -8.62 -11.59
N GLY A 203 -4.26 -9.19 -12.76
CA GLY A 203 -5.29 -9.37 -13.77
C GLY A 203 -6.23 -10.53 -13.44
N THR A 204 -7.09 -10.88 -14.41
CA THR A 204 -8.07 -11.97 -14.30
C THR A 204 -7.78 -13.11 -15.28
N ARG A 205 -6.59 -13.17 -15.89
CA ARG A 205 -6.23 -14.22 -16.84
C ARG A 205 -5.77 -15.46 -16.10
N ASP A 206 -5.80 -16.61 -16.77
CA ASP A 206 -5.34 -17.86 -16.18
C ASP A 206 -3.84 -17.80 -15.79
N SER A 207 -3.03 -17.12 -16.60
CA SER A 207 -1.62 -16.83 -16.31
C SER A 207 -1.39 -15.99 -15.05
N ASP A 208 -2.39 -15.21 -14.60
CA ASP A 208 -2.27 -14.41 -13.38
C ASP A 208 -2.35 -15.28 -12.10
N LYS A 209 -2.72 -16.56 -12.21
CA LYS A 209 -2.69 -17.50 -11.08
C LYS A 209 -1.25 -17.79 -10.61
N GLU A 210 -0.32 -17.92 -11.55
CA GLU A 210 1.11 -18.07 -11.24
C GLU A 210 1.64 -16.81 -10.56
N ARG A 211 1.24 -15.62 -11.04
CA ARG A 211 1.55 -14.35 -10.41
C ARG A 211 1.02 -14.30 -8.98
N LEU A 212 -0.24 -14.65 -8.76
CA LEU A 212 -0.85 -14.71 -7.44
C LEU A 212 -0.05 -15.63 -6.50
N GLU A 213 0.35 -16.82 -6.96
CA GLU A 213 1.14 -17.75 -6.16
C GLU A 213 2.45 -17.13 -5.68
N LEU A 214 3.18 -16.44 -6.57
CA LEU A 214 4.43 -15.75 -6.21
C LEU A 214 4.21 -14.59 -5.23
N LEU A 215 3.09 -13.86 -5.35
CA LEU A 215 2.73 -12.78 -4.44
C LEU A 215 2.35 -13.31 -3.05
N VAL A 216 1.61 -14.41 -2.98
CA VAL A 216 1.28 -15.07 -1.71
C VAL A 216 2.54 -15.59 -1.03
N LYS A 217 3.44 -16.23 -1.77
CA LYS A 217 4.76 -16.66 -1.26
C LYS A 217 5.61 -15.48 -0.78
N ALA A 218 5.45 -14.31 -1.38
CA ALA A 218 6.12 -13.08 -0.94
C ALA A 218 5.47 -12.41 0.28
N GLY A 219 4.29 -12.86 0.71
CA GLY A 219 3.59 -12.35 1.89
C GLY A 219 2.68 -11.15 1.61
N VAL A 220 2.04 -11.09 0.44
CA VAL A 220 1.02 -10.06 0.15
C VAL A 220 -0.18 -10.18 1.10
N ASP A 221 -0.70 -9.06 1.59
CA ASP A 221 -1.81 -9.02 2.57
C ASP A 221 -3.18 -8.92 1.90
N VAL A 222 -3.26 -8.30 0.71
CA VAL A 222 -4.48 -8.14 -0.09
C VAL A 222 -4.19 -8.10 -1.57
N VAL A 223 -5.09 -8.67 -2.37
CA VAL A 223 -5.02 -8.56 -3.83
C VAL A 223 -6.19 -7.75 -4.40
N VAL A 224 -5.88 -6.89 -5.35
CA VAL A 224 -6.87 -6.10 -6.11
C VAL A 224 -6.97 -6.70 -7.50
N LEU A 225 -8.16 -7.15 -7.90
CA LEU A 225 -8.40 -7.59 -9.27
C LEU A 225 -8.58 -6.35 -10.14
N ASP A 226 -7.58 -6.04 -10.95
CA ASP A 226 -7.57 -4.86 -11.79
C ASP A 226 -8.20 -5.16 -13.14
N SER A 227 -9.38 -4.57 -13.36
CA SER A 227 -10.10 -4.61 -14.62
C SER A 227 -10.85 -3.29 -14.79
N SER A 228 -10.92 -2.80 -16.03
CA SER A 228 -11.74 -1.63 -16.34
C SER A 228 -13.21 -1.87 -15.97
N GLN A 229 -13.74 -3.07 -16.23
CA GLN A 229 -15.07 -3.51 -15.82
C GLN A 229 -14.96 -4.88 -15.12
N GLY A 230 -15.28 -4.91 -13.83
CA GLY A 230 -15.05 -6.09 -12.99
C GLY A 230 -16.17 -7.13 -12.97
N ASN A 231 -17.39 -6.77 -13.36
CA ASN A 231 -18.52 -7.68 -13.44
C ASN A 231 -18.46 -8.56 -14.71
N SER A 232 -17.47 -9.46 -14.72
CA SER A 232 -17.22 -10.44 -15.76
C SER A 232 -17.12 -11.84 -15.17
N ILE A 233 -17.39 -12.86 -16.00
CA ILE A 233 -17.21 -14.27 -15.59
C ILE A 233 -15.76 -14.54 -15.17
N TYR A 234 -14.78 -13.93 -15.85
CA TYR A 234 -13.37 -14.10 -15.55
C TYR A 234 -13.01 -13.62 -14.15
N GLN A 235 -13.50 -12.45 -13.75
CA GLN A 235 -13.23 -11.93 -12.42
C GLN A 235 -13.95 -12.75 -11.33
N ILE A 236 -15.22 -13.12 -11.56
CA ILE A 236 -15.99 -13.96 -10.63
C ILE A 236 -15.27 -15.29 -10.39
N GLU A 237 -14.80 -15.95 -11.44
CA GLU A 237 -14.06 -17.21 -11.32
C GLU A 237 -12.69 -17.02 -10.68
N MET A 238 -12.00 -15.90 -10.94
CA MET A 238 -10.75 -15.55 -10.25
C MET A 238 -10.98 -15.33 -8.75
N ILE A 239 -12.04 -14.61 -8.34
CA ILE A 239 -12.39 -14.42 -6.93
C ILE A 239 -12.60 -15.77 -6.24
N LYS A 240 -13.44 -16.63 -6.84
CA LYS A 240 -13.69 -17.98 -6.30
C LYS A 240 -12.42 -18.82 -6.23
N TYR A 241 -11.55 -18.72 -7.23
CA TYR A 241 -10.25 -19.39 -7.23
C TYR A 241 -9.38 -18.91 -6.07
N VAL A 242 -9.24 -17.60 -5.87
CA VAL A 242 -8.45 -17.02 -4.78
C VAL A 242 -9.03 -17.46 -3.43
N LYS A 243 -10.34 -17.29 -3.18
CA LYS A 243 -10.95 -17.64 -1.89
C LYS A 243 -10.90 -19.14 -1.59
N ARG A 244 -10.92 -20.01 -2.61
CA ARG A 244 -10.75 -21.46 -2.43
C ARG A 244 -9.31 -21.84 -2.12
N THR A 245 -8.35 -21.21 -2.78
CA THR A 245 -6.92 -21.59 -2.73
C THR A 245 -6.21 -20.94 -1.54
N TYR A 246 -6.55 -19.68 -1.26
CA TYR A 246 -5.98 -18.83 -0.22
C TYR A 246 -7.10 -18.18 0.59
N PRO A 247 -7.82 -18.95 1.44
CA PRO A 247 -9.02 -18.45 2.14
C PRO A 247 -8.75 -17.27 3.08
N GLN A 248 -7.52 -17.16 3.57
CA GLN A 248 -7.07 -16.08 4.46
C GLN A 248 -6.66 -14.80 3.73
N LEU A 249 -6.49 -14.86 2.39
CA LEU A 249 -6.13 -13.69 1.61
C LEU A 249 -7.38 -12.86 1.33
N ASP A 250 -7.31 -11.56 1.64
CA ASP A 250 -8.36 -10.62 1.30
C ASP A 250 -8.32 -10.27 -0.19
N VAL A 251 -9.49 -10.23 -0.83
CA VAL A 251 -9.64 -9.93 -2.25
C VAL A 251 -10.54 -8.72 -2.45
N ILE A 252 -10.03 -7.71 -3.15
CA ILE A 252 -10.79 -6.54 -3.58
C ILE A 252 -11.17 -6.71 -5.04
N GLY A 253 -12.48 -6.77 -5.30
CA GLY A 253 -13.03 -6.87 -6.66
C GLY A 253 -13.34 -5.50 -7.23
N GLY A 254 -13.26 -5.37 -8.55
CA GLY A 254 -13.55 -4.14 -9.26
C GLY A 254 -13.03 -4.11 -10.70
N ASN A 255 -13.27 -3.03 -11.43
CA ASN A 255 -14.05 -1.87 -10.98
C ASN A 255 -15.56 -2.06 -11.23
N VAL A 256 -16.38 -1.48 -10.37
CA VAL A 256 -17.85 -1.48 -10.50
C VAL A 256 -18.42 -0.07 -10.39
N VAL A 257 -19.59 0.16 -10.99
CA VAL A 257 -20.32 1.46 -10.94
C VAL A 257 -21.82 1.31 -10.65
N THR A 258 -22.32 0.08 -10.48
CA THR A 258 -23.72 -0.20 -10.14
C THR A 258 -23.87 -1.20 -8.98
N MET A 259 -25.06 -1.17 -8.36
CA MET A 259 -25.48 -2.14 -7.32
C MET A 259 -25.46 -3.58 -7.81
N SER A 260 -25.98 -3.84 -9.01
CA SER A 260 -26.03 -5.19 -9.57
C SER A 260 -24.64 -5.79 -9.79
N GLN A 261 -23.69 -4.99 -10.29
CA GLN A 261 -22.30 -5.41 -10.46
C GLN A 261 -21.64 -5.74 -9.12
N ALA A 262 -21.80 -4.87 -8.13
CA ALA A 262 -21.28 -5.09 -6.78
C ALA A 262 -21.87 -6.35 -6.14
N GLN A 263 -23.19 -6.57 -6.27
CA GLN A 263 -23.87 -7.72 -5.71
C GLN A 263 -23.29 -9.05 -6.25
N ASN A 264 -22.99 -9.11 -7.55
CA ASN A 264 -22.37 -10.29 -8.15
C ASN A 264 -20.97 -10.57 -7.57
N LEU A 265 -20.14 -9.55 -7.39
CA LEU A 265 -18.80 -9.70 -6.82
C LEU A 265 -18.86 -10.04 -5.32
N ILE A 266 -19.79 -9.45 -4.57
CA ILE A 266 -20.04 -9.80 -3.16
C ILE A 266 -20.45 -11.27 -3.05
N ALA A 267 -21.37 -11.73 -3.90
CA ALA A 267 -21.81 -13.12 -3.93
C ALA A 267 -20.68 -14.09 -4.32
N ALA A 268 -19.71 -13.63 -5.12
CA ALA A 268 -18.52 -14.40 -5.47
C ALA A 268 -17.51 -14.53 -4.30
N GLY A 269 -17.60 -13.67 -3.28
CA GLY A 269 -16.81 -13.76 -2.05
C GLY A 269 -15.72 -12.70 -1.89
N VAL A 270 -15.86 -11.53 -2.51
CA VAL A 270 -14.92 -10.42 -2.26
C VAL A 270 -14.97 -9.93 -0.81
N ASP A 271 -13.83 -9.41 -0.36
CA ASP A 271 -13.63 -8.81 0.97
C ASP A 271 -13.66 -7.28 0.93
N GLY A 272 -13.52 -6.70 -0.28
CA GLY A 272 -13.70 -5.28 -0.54
C GLY A 272 -14.12 -5.01 -1.99
N LEU A 273 -14.60 -3.80 -2.26
CA LEU A 273 -15.02 -3.36 -3.59
C LEU A 273 -14.27 -2.10 -4.00
N ARG A 274 -13.81 -2.07 -5.25
CA ARG A 274 -13.25 -0.88 -5.90
C ARG A 274 -14.29 -0.28 -6.83
N VAL A 275 -14.73 0.95 -6.51
CA VAL A 275 -15.82 1.64 -7.22
C VAL A 275 -15.27 2.80 -8.05
N GLY A 276 -15.71 2.89 -9.31
CA GLY A 276 -15.37 3.98 -10.22
C GLY A 276 -14.82 3.48 -11.55
N MET A 277 -15.35 4.02 -12.65
CA MET A 277 -14.90 3.73 -14.01
C MET A 277 -14.90 5.02 -14.82
N GLY A 278 -13.78 5.34 -15.47
CA GLY A 278 -13.66 6.50 -16.34
C GLY A 278 -13.58 7.86 -15.65
N SER A 279 -13.59 7.92 -14.31
CA SER A 279 -13.54 9.16 -13.52
C SER A 279 -12.12 9.58 -13.11
N GLY A 280 -11.11 8.76 -13.43
CA GLY A 280 -9.71 9.08 -13.14
C GLY A 280 -9.18 10.18 -14.05
N SER A 281 -8.27 11.01 -13.54
CA SER A 281 -7.73 12.18 -14.25
C SER A 281 -7.11 11.89 -15.62
N ILE A 282 -6.56 10.68 -15.82
CA ILE A 282 -5.96 10.25 -17.09
C ILE A 282 -6.83 9.23 -17.86
N CYS A 283 -8.03 8.91 -17.35
CA CYS A 283 -8.85 7.84 -17.89
C CYS A 283 -9.74 8.36 -19.02
N THR A 284 -9.57 7.84 -20.23
CA THR A 284 -10.36 8.22 -21.40
C THR A 284 -11.58 7.31 -21.63
N THR A 285 -11.88 6.38 -20.71
CA THR A 285 -12.94 5.38 -20.90
C THR A 285 -14.33 5.99 -21.11
N GLN A 286 -14.64 7.11 -20.44
CA GLN A 286 -15.91 7.80 -20.67
C GLN A 286 -15.97 8.43 -22.05
N GLU A 287 -14.87 9.03 -22.52
CA GLU A 287 -14.80 9.68 -23.83
C GLU A 287 -14.83 8.67 -24.98
N VAL A 288 -14.06 7.59 -24.86
CA VAL A 288 -13.85 6.61 -25.95
C VAL A 288 -14.91 5.53 -25.97
N CYS A 289 -15.30 5.02 -24.80
CA CYS A 289 -16.22 3.87 -24.70
C CYS A 289 -17.64 4.28 -24.31
N ALA A 290 -17.89 5.54 -23.95
CA ALA A 290 -19.17 5.99 -23.37
C ALA A 290 -19.60 5.15 -22.15
N VAL A 291 -18.63 4.64 -21.38
CA VAL A 291 -18.86 3.85 -20.16
C VAL A 291 -18.29 4.57 -18.96
N GLY A 292 -19.12 4.74 -17.92
CA GLY A 292 -18.75 5.36 -16.65
C GLY A 292 -19.96 5.96 -15.94
N ARG A 293 -19.71 6.68 -14.85
CA ARG A 293 -20.72 7.42 -14.08
C ARG A 293 -20.06 8.53 -13.28
N GLY A 294 -20.80 9.58 -12.94
CA GLY A 294 -20.32 10.59 -11.98
C GLY A 294 -19.97 9.92 -10.65
N GLN A 295 -18.77 10.16 -10.15
CA GLN A 295 -18.15 9.35 -9.09
C GLN A 295 -18.90 9.41 -7.75
N VAL A 296 -19.61 10.50 -7.47
CA VAL A 296 -20.36 10.68 -6.21
C VAL A 296 -21.62 9.82 -6.19
N LYS A 297 -22.25 9.60 -7.35
CA LYS A 297 -23.51 8.89 -7.41
C LYS A 297 -23.33 7.40 -7.68
N TYR A 298 -23.78 6.61 -6.70
CA TYR A 298 -24.03 5.18 -6.81
C TYR A 298 -25.53 4.87 -6.93
#